data_AF-A0A2N1WA41-F1
#
_entry.id   AF-A0A2N1WA41-F1
#
_cell.length_a   1.000
_cell.length_b   1.000
_cell.length_c   1.000
_cell.angle_alpha   90.00
_cell.angle_beta   90.00
_cell.angle_gamma   90.00
#
_symmetry.space_group_name_H-M   'P 1'
#
loop_
_entity.id
_entity.type
_entity.pdbx_description
1 polymer ?
#
loop_
_entity_poly.entity_id
_entity_poly.type
_entity_poly.pdbx_seq_one_letter_code
_entity_poly.pdbx_strand_id
1 'polypeptide(L)'
;ETIQRDLFAIGGHLATPDPSRVRQALEKAELSSGRAAEFEAAIDAADQELAPLTAFILPGGSPKAAAFHLARTVCRRAERNVVHLARESEVPELFLVYLNRLSDLLFTLARLANHRAGIADSTW
;
A
#
# COMPACT_ATOMS: atom_id res chain seq x y z
N GLU A 1 -11.99 -1.30 1.39
CA GLU A 1 -12.77 -0.62 0.34
C GLU A 1 -12.18 0.73 -0.07
N THR A 2 -11.90 1.67 0.86
CA THR A 2 -11.28 2.96 0.52
C THR A 2 -10.01 2.83 -0.32
N ILE A 3 -9.04 2.00 0.12
CA ILE A 3 -7.81 1.72 -0.62
C ILE A 3 -8.09 1.22 -2.05
N GLN A 4 -9.15 0.44 -2.26
CA GLN A 4 -9.49 -0.05 -3.60
C GLN A 4 -10.04 1.07 -4.50
N ARG A 5 -10.83 2.01 -3.94
CA ARG A 5 -11.32 3.19 -4.67
C ARG A 5 -10.17 4.13 -5.05
N ASP A 6 -9.25 4.35 -4.12
CA ASP A 6 -8.02 5.12 -4.35
C ASP A 6 -7.20 4.50 -5.49
N LEU A 7 -6.91 3.19 -5.42
CA LEU A 7 -6.15 2.48 -6.46
C LEU A 7 -6.87 2.50 -7.83
N PHE A 8 -8.20 2.45 -7.84
CA PHE A 8 -8.97 2.58 -9.07
C PHE A 8 -8.81 3.98 -9.69
N ALA A 9 -8.84 5.04 -8.87
CA ALA A 9 -8.61 6.40 -9.32
C ALA A 9 -7.18 6.63 -9.83
N ILE A 10 -6.17 6.12 -9.09
CA ILE A 10 -4.76 6.16 -9.50
C ILE A 10 -4.60 5.46 -10.86
N GLY A 11 -5.16 4.26 -11.03
CA GLY A 11 -5.11 3.53 -12.29
C GLY A 11 -5.76 4.31 -13.45
N GLY A 12 -6.91 4.94 -13.21
CA GLY A 12 -7.58 5.80 -14.19
C GLY A 12 -6.73 7.00 -14.61
N HIS A 13 -6.04 7.63 -13.67
CA HIS A 13 -5.11 8.72 -13.98
C HIS A 13 -3.93 8.23 -14.81
N LEU A 14 -3.27 7.14 -14.40
CA LEU A 14 -2.08 6.62 -15.09
C LEU A 14 -2.39 6.20 -16.54
N ALA A 15 -3.65 5.88 -16.84
CA ALA A 15 -4.12 5.53 -18.18
C ALA A 15 -4.59 6.75 -19.01
N THR A 16 -4.68 7.96 -18.45
CA THR A 16 -5.26 9.13 -19.12
C THR A 16 -4.16 10.10 -19.59
N PRO A 17 -4.03 10.36 -20.91
CA PRO A 17 -3.04 11.30 -21.43
C PRO A 17 -3.37 12.78 -21.19
N ASP A 18 -4.63 13.12 -20.91
CA ASP A 18 -5.12 14.49 -20.74
C ASP A 18 -5.12 14.91 -19.24
N PRO A 19 -4.26 15.86 -18.83
CA PRO A 19 -4.15 16.32 -17.44
C PRO A 19 -5.42 16.94 -16.86
N SER A 20 -6.34 17.43 -17.70
CA SER A 20 -7.58 18.09 -17.22
C SER A 20 -8.62 17.09 -16.69
N ARG A 21 -8.77 15.95 -17.36
CA ARG A 21 -9.66 14.85 -16.95
C ARG A 21 -9.18 14.14 -15.69
N VAL A 22 -7.86 14.10 -15.54
CA VAL A 22 -7.13 13.58 -14.39
C VAL A 22 -7.51 14.31 -13.10
N ARG A 23 -7.50 15.64 -13.09
CA ARG A 23 -7.77 16.44 -11.88
C ARG A 23 -9.16 16.17 -11.31
N GLN A 24 -10.14 16.07 -12.20
CA GLN A 24 -11.53 15.76 -11.83
C GLN A 24 -11.68 14.35 -11.21
N ALA A 25 -10.91 13.37 -11.67
CA ALA A 25 -10.94 12.01 -11.12
C ALA A 25 -10.32 11.95 -9.72
N LEU A 26 -9.24 12.69 -9.49
CA LEU A 26 -8.59 12.81 -8.18
C LEU A 26 -9.48 13.46 -7.13
N GLU A 27 -10.15 14.57 -7.50
CA GLU A 27 -11.11 15.26 -6.62
C GLU A 27 -12.27 14.32 -6.24
N LYS A 28 -12.78 13.53 -7.18
CA LYS A 28 -13.86 12.55 -6.92
C LYS A 28 -13.43 11.39 -6.01
N ALA A 29 -12.15 11.02 -6.04
CA ALA A 29 -11.62 9.95 -5.22
C ALA A 29 -11.23 10.40 -3.80
N GLU A 30 -11.34 11.71 -3.51
CA GLU A 30 -10.83 12.31 -2.27
C GLU A 30 -9.37 11.93 -1.99
N LEU A 31 -8.60 11.64 -3.04
CA LEU A 31 -7.24 11.18 -2.92
C LEU A 31 -6.36 12.39 -2.59
N SER A 32 -5.97 12.49 -1.32
CA SER A 32 -5.16 13.57 -0.80
C SER A 32 -3.83 13.07 -0.24
N SER A 33 -2.90 14.00 -0.01
CA SER A 33 -1.65 13.73 0.73
C SER A 33 -1.90 13.21 2.15
N GLY A 34 -3.11 13.37 2.70
CA GLY A 34 -3.50 12.83 4.01
C GLY A 34 -3.55 11.30 4.06
N ARG A 35 -3.70 10.60 2.92
CA ARG A 35 -3.74 9.13 2.89
C ARG A 35 -2.46 8.48 3.42
N ALA A 36 -1.30 9.08 3.15
CA ALA A 36 -0.03 8.59 3.69
C ALA A 36 -0.02 8.65 5.22
N ALA A 37 -0.49 9.76 5.81
CA ALA A 37 -0.59 9.92 7.25
C ALA A 37 -1.61 8.94 7.88
N GLU A 38 -2.72 8.65 7.19
CA GLU A 38 -3.67 7.62 7.65
C GLU A 38 -3.03 6.23 7.69
N PHE A 39 -2.20 5.89 6.69
CA PHE A 39 -1.48 4.62 6.67
C PHE A 39 -0.41 4.55 7.77
N GLU A 40 0.33 5.63 7.99
CA GLU A 40 1.31 5.74 9.08
C GLU A 40 0.64 5.58 10.44
N ALA A 41 -0.48 6.28 10.69
CA ALA A 41 -1.24 6.12 11.93
C ALA A 41 -1.77 4.69 12.14
N ALA A 42 -2.19 4.01 11.07
CA ALA A 42 -2.62 2.62 11.13
C ALA A 42 -1.46 1.63 11.37
N ILE A 43 -0.28 1.91 10.82
CA ILE A 43 0.95 1.16 11.10
C ILE A 43 1.33 1.32 12.56
N ASP A 44 1.40 2.56 13.07
CA ASP A 44 1.76 2.86 14.45
C ASP A 44 0.82 2.17 15.45
N ALA A 45 -0.48 2.19 15.17
CA ALA A 45 -1.48 1.52 15.99
C ALA A 45 -1.31 -0.01 15.99
N ALA A 46 -1.01 -0.61 14.84
CA ALA A 46 -0.75 -2.04 14.75
C ALA A 46 0.56 -2.45 15.43
N ASP A 47 1.60 -1.62 15.33
CA ASP A 47 2.89 -1.89 15.97
C ASP A 47 2.82 -1.84 17.51
N GLN A 48 1.82 -1.17 18.10
CA GLN A 48 1.57 -1.26 19.56
C GLN A 48 1.15 -2.66 20.02
N GLU A 49 0.54 -3.47 19.13
CA GLU A 49 0.15 -4.86 19.43
C GLU A 49 1.27 -5.86 19.10
N LEU A 50 2.19 -5.50 18.22
CA LEU A 50 3.18 -6.40 17.67
C LEU A 50 4.46 -6.43 18.50
N ALA A 51 5.06 -7.62 18.61
CA ALA A 51 6.43 -7.72 19.09
C ALA A 51 7.39 -6.99 18.12
N PRO A 52 8.48 -6.37 18.62
CA PRO A 52 9.49 -5.75 17.78
C PRO A 52 10.01 -6.70 16.70
N LEU A 53 10.16 -6.21 15.48
CA LEU A 53 10.70 -6.99 14.37
C LEU A 53 12.23 -7.08 14.49
N THR A 54 12.74 -8.28 14.79
CA THR A 54 14.18 -8.52 15.00
C THR A 54 14.84 -9.33 13.88
N ALA A 55 14.06 -9.89 12.97
CA ALA A 55 14.54 -10.72 11.86
C ALA A 55 13.66 -10.54 10.61
N PHE A 56 14.16 -10.97 9.45
CA PHE A 56 13.34 -11.05 8.25
C PHE A 56 12.25 -12.10 8.42
N ILE A 57 11.06 -11.80 7.87
CA ILE A 57 9.89 -12.68 7.90
C ILE A 57 9.69 -13.30 6.51
N LEU A 58 9.48 -14.62 6.49
CA LEU A 58 9.01 -15.34 5.33
C LEU A 58 7.51 -15.09 5.11
N PRO A 59 7.06 -14.77 3.89
CA PRO A 59 5.65 -14.54 3.60
C PRO A 59 4.78 -15.76 3.91
N GLY A 60 3.86 -15.66 4.88
CA GLY A 60 2.98 -16.77 5.24
C GLY A 60 2.20 -16.57 6.54
N GLY A 61 1.94 -17.67 7.23
CA GLY A 61 1.13 -17.73 8.44
C GLY A 61 -0.34 -18.07 8.15
N SER A 62 -1.26 -17.26 8.68
CA SER A 62 -2.69 -17.38 8.42
C SER A 62 -3.03 -17.11 6.93
N PRO A 63 -4.16 -17.64 6.41
CA PRO A 63 -4.64 -17.30 5.06
C PRO A 63 -4.80 -15.78 4.84
N LYS A 64 -5.20 -15.05 5.89
CA LYS A 64 -5.34 -13.59 5.85
C LYS A 64 -3.99 -12.89 5.73
N ALA A 65 -2.98 -13.30 6.50
CA ALA A 65 -1.64 -12.75 6.41
C ALA A 65 -0.97 -13.08 5.06
N ALA A 66 -1.14 -14.31 4.57
CA ALA A 66 -0.65 -14.71 3.26
C ALA A 66 -1.25 -13.84 2.14
N ALA A 67 -2.54 -13.54 2.20
CA ALA A 67 -3.20 -12.64 1.26
C ALA A 67 -2.64 -11.20 1.34
N PHE A 68 -2.38 -10.68 2.53
CA PHE A 68 -1.73 -9.37 2.69
C PHE A 68 -0.31 -9.35 2.13
N HIS A 69 0.49 -10.40 2.36
CA HIS A 69 1.82 -10.50 1.76
C HIS A 69 1.76 -10.57 0.23
N LEU A 70 0.80 -11.30 -0.34
CA LEU A 70 0.59 -11.32 -1.79
C LEU A 70 0.26 -9.91 -2.30
N ALA A 71 -0.73 -9.26 -1.70
CA ALA A 71 -1.11 -7.89 -2.04
C ALA A 71 0.09 -6.92 -1.95
N ARG A 72 0.92 -7.05 -0.91
CA ARG A 72 2.16 -6.26 -0.75
C ARG A 72 3.10 -6.43 -1.94
N THR A 73 3.36 -7.66 -2.37
CA THR A 73 4.27 -7.91 -3.51
C THR A 73 3.72 -7.33 -4.82
N VAL A 74 2.40 -7.39 -5.01
CA VAL A 74 1.71 -6.78 -6.16
C VAL A 74 1.80 -5.26 -6.09
N CYS A 75 1.58 -4.66 -4.91
CA CYS A 75 1.70 -3.23 -4.67
C CYS A 75 3.12 -2.72 -4.98
N ARG A 76 4.16 -3.41 -4.50
CA ARG A 76 5.56 -3.08 -4.83
C ARG A 76 5.88 -3.23 -6.33
N ARG A 77 5.23 -4.17 -7.03
CA ARG A 77 5.35 -4.28 -8.49
C ARG A 77 4.71 -3.09 -9.20
N ALA A 78 3.52 -2.66 -8.75
CA ALA A 78 2.88 -1.46 -9.26
C ALA A 78 3.74 -0.22 -9.01
N GLU A 79 4.29 -0.04 -7.80
CA GLU A 79 5.22 1.04 -7.45
C GLU A 79 6.38 1.13 -8.45
N ARG A 80 7.07 0.01 -8.73
CA ARG A 80 8.18 -0.02 -9.70
C ARG A 80 7.75 0.38 -11.12
N ASN A 81 6.57 -0.05 -11.56
CA ASN A 81 6.04 0.33 -12.88
C ASN A 81 5.73 1.83 -12.94
N VAL A 82 5.17 2.41 -11.86
CA VAL A 82 4.88 3.84 -11.79
C VAL A 82 6.16 4.67 -11.71
N VAL A 83 7.18 4.21 -10.97
CA VAL A 83 8.52 4.83 -10.96
C VAL A 83 9.13 4.83 -12.36
N HIS A 84 8.98 3.74 -13.11
CA HIS A 84 9.47 3.67 -14.48
C HIS A 84 8.73 4.67 -15.38
N LEU A 85 7.40 4.71 -15.32
CA LEU A 85 6.58 5.68 -16.07
C LEU A 85 6.94 7.13 -15.74
N ALA A 86 7.21 7.44 -14.47
CA ALA A 86 7.57 8.78 -14.02
C ALA A 86 8.88 9.32 -14.62
N ARG A 87 9.69 8.45 -15.26
CA ARG A 87 10.87 8.88 -16.03
C ARG A 87 10.54 9.37 -17.44
N GLU A 88 9.38 8.98 -17.96
CA GLU A 88 8.96 9.23 -19.34
C GLU A 88 7.75 10.17 -19.41
N SER A 89 7.02 10.36 -18.31
CA SER A 89 5.79 11.15 -18.25
C SER A 89 5.61 11.78 -16.88
N GLU A 90 4.85 12.87 -16.81
CA GLU A 90 4.49 13.51 -15.55
C GLU A 90 3.55 12.60 -14.75
N VAL A 91 4.00 12.21 -13.55
CA VAL A 91 3.22 11.41 -12.60
C VAL A 91 3.20 12.17 -11.28
N PRO A 92 2.04 12.37 -10.65
CA PRO A 92 1.98 12.98 -9.33
C PRO A 92 2.80 12.19 -8.30
N GLU A 93 3.67 12.89 -7.58
CA GLU A 93 4.48 12.31 -6.50
C GLU A 93 3.60 11.59 -5.45
N LEU A 94 2.39 12.10 -5.23
CA LEU A 94 1.37 11.49 -4.38
C LEU A 94 1.19 10.00 -4.66
N PHE A 95 1.23 9.55 -5.92
CA PHE A 95 1.00 8.14 -6.28
C PHE A 95 2.16 7.25 -5.86
N LEU A 96 3.38 7.76 -6.00
CA LEU A 96 4.59 7.06 -5.58
C LEU A 96 4.60 6.89 -4.06
N VAL A 97 4.34 7.98 -3.33
CA VAL A 97 4.23 7.97 -1.86
C VAL A 97 3.12 7.03 -1.39
N TYR A 98 1.94 7.10 -2.03
CA TYR A 98 0.81 6.24 -1.70
C TYR A 98 1.15 4.75 -1.86
N LEU A 99 1.71 4.34 -3.00
CA LEU A 99 2.06 2.93 -3.25
C LEU A 99 3.19 2.45 -2.33
N ASN A 100 4.16 3.31 -2.04
CA ASN A 100 5.23 3.01 -1.10
C ASN A 100 4.67 2.71 0.30
N ARG A 101 3.89 3.65 0.87
CA ARG A 101 3.30 3.53 2.21
C ARG A 101 2.24 2.44 2.30
N LEU A 102 1.45 2.23 1.26
CA LEU A 102 0.52 1.10 1.21
C LEU A 102 1.26 -0.24 1.31
N SER A 103 2.46 -0.35 0.72
CA SER A 103 3.25 -1.59 0.82
C SER A 103 3.75 -1.85 2.24
N ASP A 104 4.08 -0.79 3.00
CA ASP A 104 4.44 -0.88 4.43
C ASP A 104 3.21 -1.29 5.26
N LEU A 105 2.07 -0.63 5.04
CA LEU A 105 0.81 -0.98 5.72
C LEU A 105 0.41 -2.44 5.49
N LEU A 106 0.50 -2.93 4.25
CA LEU A 106 0.19 -4.33 3.93
C LEU A 106 1.15 -5.32 4.61
N PHE A 107 2.40 -4.94 4.84
CA PHE A 107 3.34 -5.74 5.64
C PHE A 107 2.91 -5.80 7.11
N THR A 108 2.64 -4.65 7.72
CA THR A 108 2.23 -4.57 9.13
C THR A 108 0.91 -5.28 9.37
N LEU A 109 -0.07 -5.15 8.46
CA LEU A 109 -1.35 -5.86 8.53
C LEU A 109 -1.20 -7.38 8.39
N ALA A 110 -0.21 -7.87 7.63
CA ALA A 110 0.08 -9.31 7.58
C ALA A 110 0.53 -9.84 8.94
N ARG A 111 1.47 -9.13 9.59
CA ARG A 111 1.95 -9.47 10.94
C ARG A 111 0.83 -9.39 11.97
N LEU A 112 0.03 -8.32 11.93
CA LEU A 112 -1.12 -8.16 12.82
C LEU A 112 -2.16 -9.26 12.66
N ALA A 113 -2.42 -9.69 11.41
CA ALA A 113 -3.32 -10.80 11.14
C ALA A 113 -2.82 -12.13 11.73
N ASN A 114 -1.52 -12.39 11.64
CA ASN A 114 -0.89 -13.55 12.29
C ASN A 114 -0.98 -13.46 13.82
N HIS A 115 -0.57 -12.34 14.40
CA HIS A 115 -0.62 -12.09 15.83
C HIS A 115 -2.03 -12.32 16.41
N ARG A 116 -3.05 -11.69 15.81
CA ARG A 116 -4.45 -11.83 16.26
C ARG A 116 -5.04 -13.22 16.01
N ALA A 117 -4.44 -14.02 15.14
CA ALA A 117 -4.80 -15.42 14.92
C ALA A 117 -4.03 -16.38 15.85
N GLY A 118 -3.12 -15.88 16.70
CA GLY A 118 -2.25 -16.71 17.54
C GLY A 118 -1.20 -17.49 16.74
N ILE A 119 -0.87 -17.06 15.53
CA ILE A 119 0.12 -17.68 14.64
C ILE A 119 1.38 -16.81 14.66
N ALA A 120 2.53 -17.40 14.92
CA ALA A 120 3.80 -16.68 14.86
C ALA A 120 4.24 -16.44 13.40
N ASP A 121 4.85 -15.29 13.14
CA ASP A 121 5.54 -15.04 11.87
C ASP A 121 6.75 -15.99 11.76
N SER A 122 6.95 -16.57 10.57
CA SER A 122 8.11 -17.43 10.30
C SER A 122 9.32 -16.57 9.96
N THR A 123 10.41 -16.71 10.70
CA THR A 123 11.66 -15.99 10.42
C THR A 123 12.49 -16.70 9.35
N TRP A 124 13.27 -15.94 8.57
CA TRP A 124 14.25 -16.48 7.61
C TRP A 124 15.53 -16.97 8.30
#